data_AF-A0A1G6MMR8-F1
#
_entry.id   AF-A0A1G6MMR8-F1
#
_cell.length_a   1.000
_cell.length_b   1.000
_cell.length_c   1.000
_cell.angle_alpha   90.00
_cell.angle_beta   90.00
_cell.angle_gamma   90.00
#
_symmetry.space_group_name_H-M   'P 1'
#
loop_
_entity.id
_entity.type
_entity.pdbx_description
1 polymer ?
#
loop_
_entity_poly.entity_id
_entity_poly.type
_entity_poly.pdbx_seq_one_letter_code
_entity_poly.pdbx_strand_id
1 'polypeptide(L)'
;MGVKLDLTKLSKSYRCSSTVCKFIKDNLKINIESHRVEVTEIKLIDNTEEALTIFNNPNIVKLFYREHYKFNCFSRNWGDSKGEDKYFDVCTVVNKTTMEHLEKNKLDQLAPTTKNKLYVALSRTRNNLYLIPDTLLK
;
A
#
# COMPACT_ATOMS: atom_id res chain seq x y z
N MET A 1 -38.96 8.62 0.67
CA MET A 1 -38.38 7.30 0.36
C MET A 1 -36.97 7.25 0.95
N GLY A 2 -36.79 6.56 2.06
CA GLY A 2 -35.49 6.45 2.73
C GLY A 2 -34.67 5.33 2.09
N VAL A 3 -33.50 5.67 1.53
CA VAL A 3 -32.53 4.68 1.07
C VAL A 3 -31.96 4.00 2.32
N LYS A 4 -32.33 2.74 2.57
CA LYS A 4 -31.61 1.87 3.52
C LYS A 4 -30.21 1.66 2.94
N LEU A 5 -29.25 2.46 3.41
CA LEU A 5 -27.82 2.26 3.11
C LEU A 5 -27.41 0.90 3.66
N ASP A 6 -27.26 -0.06 2.75
CA ASP A 6 -26.79 -1.40 3.06
C ASP A 6 -25.27 -1.37 3.23
N LEU A 7 -24.83 -1.02 4.45
CA LEU A 7 -23.42 -0.87 4.82
C LEU A 7 -22.61 -2.17 4.65
N THR A 8 -23.28 -3.32 4.48
CA THR A 8 -22.66 -4.63 4.31
C THR A 8 -22.11 -4.85 2.89
N LYS A 9 -22.66 -4.19 1.87
CA LYS A 9 -22.18 -4.29 0.48
C LYS A 9 -21.02 -3.34 0.16
N LEU A 10 -20.80 -2.32 1.00
CA LEU A 10 -19.74 -1.31 0.81
C LEU A 10 -18.38 -1.74 1.40
N SER A 11 -18.32 -2.81 2.20
CA SER A 11 -17.07 -3.27 2.85
C SER A 11 -16.14 -4.04 1.91
N LYS A 12 -16.63 -4.47 0.75
CA LYS A 12 -15.89 -5.32 -0.19
C LYS A 12 -15.29 -4.50 -1.32
N SER A 13 -13.97 -4.50 -1.38
CA SER A 13 -13.14 -3.80 -2.34
C SER A 13 -12.95 -4.64 -3.61
N TYR A 14 -13.18 -4.02 -4.77
CA TYR A 14 -12.74 -4.53 -6.06
C TYR A 14 -11.31 -4.09 -6.42
N ARG A 15 -10.69 -3.25 -5.58
CA ARG A 15 -9.44 -2.53 -5.89
C ARG A 15 -8.18 -3.31 -5.50
N CYS A 16 -8.27 -4.18 -4.51
CA CYS A 16 -7.13 -4.95 -4.01
C CYS A 16 -7.55 -6.38 -3.64
N SER A 17 -6.60 -7.30 -3.72
CA SER A 17 -6.79 -8.73 -3.47
C SER A 17 -7.18 -9.05 -2.02
N SER A 18 -7.57 -10.30 -1.79
CA SER A 18 -7.88 -10.83 -0.45
C SER A 18 -6.67 -10.77 0.47
N THR A 19 -5.46 -11.08 -0.02
CA THR A 19 -4.22 -11.01 0.77
C THR A 19 -3.93 -9.59 1.22
N VAL A 20 -4.06 -8.59 0.34
CA VAL A 20 -3.83 -7.18 0.68
C VAL A 20 -4.90 -6.67 1.65
N CYS A 21 -6.17 -7.01 1.44
CA CYS A 21 -7.24 -6.65 2.37
C CYS A 21 -6.99 -7.24 3.76
N LYS A 22 -6.57 -8.51 3.83
CA LYS A 22 -6.21 -9.16 5.09
C LYS A 22 -5.02 -8.47 5.76
N PHE A 23 -3.96 -8.18 5.01
CA PHE A 23 -2.81 -7.45 5.54
C PHE A 23 -3.20 -6.09 6.13
N ILE A 24 -4.05 -5.32 5.43
CA ILE A 24 -4.59 -4.04 5.92
C ILE A 24 -5.42 -4.24 7.19
N LYS A 25 -6.31 -5.23 7.21
CA LYS A 25 -7.17 -5.52 8.36
C LYS A 25 -6.34 -5.91 9.59
N ASP A 26 -5.36 -6.77 9.41
CA ASP A 26 -4.55 -7.33 10.49
C ASP A 26 -3.59 -6.27 11.06
N ASN A 27 -2.95 -5.47 10.20
CA ASN A 27 -1.91 -4.50 10.57
C ASN A 27 -2.44 -3.09 10.88
N LEU A 28 -3.44 -2.59 10.15
CA LEU A 28 -3.95 -1.22 10.31
C LEU A 28 -5.26 -1.18 11.13
N LYS A 29 -5.85 -2.34 11.44
CA LYS A 29 -7.17 -2.50 12.08
C LYS A 29 -8.30 -1.78 11.33
N ILE A 30 -8.19 -1.73 10.00
CA ILE A 30 -9.21 -1.16 9.11
C ILE A 30 -10.01 -2.31 8.51
N ASN A 31 -11.32 -2.33 8.74
CA ASN A 31 -12.18 -3.38 8.20
C ASN A 31 -12.37 -3.18 6.68
N ILE A 32 -11.74 -4.05 5.90
CA ILE A 32 -11.86 -4.11 4.45
C ILE A 32 -11.87 -5.58 4.02
N GLU A 33 -12.72 -5.90 3.06
CA GLU A 33 -12.80 -7.23 2.46
C GLU A 33 -12.55 -7.12 0.96
N SER A 34 -12.23 -8.24 0.31
CA SER A 34 -11.99 -8.28 -1.13
C SER A 34 -13.14 -9.00 -1.83
N HIS A 35 -13.53 -8.51 -3.01
CA HIS A 35 -14.32 -9.30 -3.97
C HIS A 35 -13.46 -10.21 -4.85
N ARG A 36 -12.15 -9.96 -4.92
CA ARG A 36 -11.19 -10.74 -5.70
C ARG A 36 -10.74 -11.98 -4.94
N VAL A 37 -10.61 -13.08 -5.68
CA VAL A 37 -10.12 -14.38 -5.20
C VAL A 37 -8.61 -14.55 -5.42
N GLU A 38 -8.01 -13.68 -6.24
CA GLU A 38 -6.60 -13.70 -6.60
C GLU A 38 -5.72 -13.53 -5.34
N VAL A 39 -4.62 -14.30 -5.30
CA VAL A 39 -3.61 -14.21 -4.24
C VAL A 39 -2.52 -13.25 -4.69
N THR A 40 -2.31 -12.19 -3.90
CA THR A 40 -1.19 -11.25 -4.06
C THR A 40 -0.03 -11.68 -3.19
N GLU A 41 1.18 -11.59 -3.74
CA GLU A 41 2.40 -11.70 -2.94
C GLU A 41 2.71 -10.35 -2.27
N ILE A 42 2.95 -10.38 -0.95
CA ILE A 42 3.38 -9.21 -0.17
C ILE A 42 4.82 -9.48 0.28
N LYS A 43 5.77 -8.69 -0.22
CA LYS A 43 7.20 -8.81 0.13
C LYS A 43 7.68 -7.59 0.87
N LEU A 44 8.31 -7.83 2.02
CA LEU A 44 9.19 -6.85 2.65
C LEU A 44 10.59 -7.07 2.08
N ILE A 45 11.17 -6.01 1.50
CA ILE A 45 12.49 -6.07 0.88
C ILE A 45 13.51 -5.51 1.85
N ASP A 46 14.53 -6.30 2.16
CA ASP A 46 15.63 -5.96 3.06
C ASP A 46 17.00 -5.92 2.35
N ASN A 47 17.07 -6.35 1.09
CA ASN A 47 18.27 -6.31 0.25
C ASN A 47 18.26 -5.10 -0.71
N THR A 48 19.36 -4.34 -0.74
CA THR A 48 19.58 -3.21 -1.65
C THR A 48 19.50 -3.59 -3.13
N GLU A 49 20.06 -4.73 -3.54
CA GLU A 49 20.06 -5.11 -4.97
C GLU A 49 18.64 -5.39 -5.49
N GLU A 50 17.84 -6.10 -4.70
CA GLU A 50 16.43 -6.35 -5.02
C GLU A 50 15.62 -5.04 -4.97
N ALA A 51 15.87 -4.19 -3.97
CA ALA A 51 15.22 -2.90 -3.85
C ALA A 51 15.47 -2.02 -5.09
N LEU A 52 16.71 -1.94 -5.57
CA LEU A 52 17.07 -1.20 -6.77
C LEU A 52 16.47 -1.83 -8.04
N THR A 53 16.39 -3.15 -8.11
CA THR A 53 15.73 -3.85 -9.22
C THR A 53 14.24 -3.47 -9.32
N ILE A 54 13.52 -3.49 -8.20
CA ILE A 54 12.12 -3.07 -8.12
C ILE A 54 11.99 -1.57 -8.40
N PHE A 55 12.91 -0.76 -7.86
CA PHE A 55 12.92 0.68 -8.03
C PHE A 55 13.11 1.10 -9.50
N ASN A 56 13.98 0.41 -10.23
CA ASN A 56 14.26 0.74 -11.63
C ASN A 56 13.24 0.13 -12.62
N ASN A 57 12.36 -0.77 -12.18
CA ASN A 57 11.35 -1.36 -13.05
C ASN A 57 10.23 -0.35 -13.39
N PRO A 58 10.05 0.06 -14.66
CA PRO A 58 9.06 1.08 -15.05
C PRO A 58 7.61 0.63 -14.91
N ASN A 59 7.35 -0.68 -14.82
CA ASN A 59 5.99 -1.23 -14.71
C ASN A 59 5.45 -1.24 -13.27
N ILE A 60 6.33 -1.04 -12.29
CA ILE A 60 5.98 -1.00 -10.87
C ILE A 60 5.89 0.47 -10.46
N VAL A 61 4.72 0.90 -9.97
CA VAL A 61 4.57 2.27 -9.43
C VAL A 61 5.24 2.38 -8.06
N LYS A 62 5.93 3.49 -7.80
CA LYS A 62 6.55 3.79 -6.52
C LYS A 62 5.69 4.79 -5.76
N LEU A 63 5.15 4.36 -4.63
CA LEU A 63 4.32 5.18 -3.77
C LEU A 63 5.14 5.64 -2.57
N PHE A 64 5.38 6.94 -2.48
CA PHE A 64 6.16 7.56 -1.40
C PHE A 64 5.26 8.26 -0.38
N TYR A 65 5.70 8.37 0.87
CA TYR A 65 4.93 9.11 1.88
C TYR A 65 4.65 10.57 1.46
N ARG A 66 5.64 11.22 0.83
CA ARG A 66 5.61 12.59 0.29
C ARG A 66 6.77 12.79 -0.68
N GLU A 67 6.76 13.94 -1.35
CA GLU A 67 7.87 14.45 -2.18
C GLU A 67 8.36 13.46 -3.25
N HIS A 68 7.44 12.66 -3.83
CA HIS A 68 7.80 11.69 -4.87
C HIS A 68 8.55 12.29 -6.05
N TYR A 69 8.34 13.58 -6.34
CA TYR A 69 9.01 14.34 -7.41
C TYR A 69 10.54 14.40 -7.27
N LYS A 70 11.09 14.09 -6.09
CA LYS A 70 12.55 13.98 -5.89
C LYS A 70 13.13 12.71 -6.55
N PHE A 71 12.27 11.76 -6.90
CA PHE A 71 12.66 10.48 -7.49
C PHE A 71 12.26 10.47 -8.97
N ASN A 72 13.24 10.31 -9.85
CA ASN A 72 13.01 10.23 -11.29
C ASN A 72 12.51 8.83 -11.69
N CYS A 73 11.29 8.47 -11.27
CA CYS A 73 10.67 7.18 -11.56
C CYS A 73 9.14 7.30 -11.65
N PHE A 74 8.49 6.25 -12.17
CA PHE A 74 7.03 6.15 -12.20
C PHE A 74 6.47 6.11 -10.78
N SER A 75 5.97 7.25 -10.30
CA SER A 75 5.72 7.45 -8.87
C SER A 75 4.57 8.38 -8.55
N ARG A 76 4.05 8.24 -7.31
CA ARG A 76 3.07 9.14 -6.68
C ARG A 76 3.33 9.23 -5.19
N ASN A 77 2.73 10.23 -4.53
CA ASN A 77 2.62 10.19 -3.08
C ASN A 77 1.47 9.25 -2.66
N TRP A 78 1.56 8.68 -1.47
CA TRP A 78 0.55 7.79 -0.89
C TRP A 78 -0.85 8.40 -0.96
N GLY A 79 -1.01 9.63 -0.47
CA GLY A 79 -2.30 10.34 -0.47
C GLY A 79 -2.82 10.67 -1.87
N ASP A 80 -1.92 11.03 -2.79
CA ASP A 80 -2.26 11.51 -4.13
C ASP A 80 -2.69 10.38 -5.07
N SER A 81 -2.27 9.14 -4.77
CA SER A 81 -2.70 7.96 -5.53
C SER A 81 -4.17 7.57 -5.30
N LYS A 82 -4.90 8.27 -4.42
CA LYS A 82 -6.30 7.99 -4.12
C LYS A 82 -7.16 8.08 -5.39
N GLY A 83 -7.96 7.03 -5.63
CA GLY A 83 -8.86 6.96 -6.78
C GLY A 83 -8.18 6.46 -8.06
N GLU A 84 -6.86 6.34 -8.08
CA GLU A 84 -6.16 5.72 -9.20
C GLU A 84 -6.31 4.19 -9.13
N ASP A 85 -6.75 3.58 -10.23
CA ASP A 85 -7.00 2.14 -10.32
C ASP A 85 -6.39 1.57 -11.61
N LYS A 86 -5.13 1.92 -11.85
CA LYS A 86 -4.35 1.49 -13.03
C LYS A 86 -3.09 0.70 -12.66
N TYR A 87 -2.77 0.62 -11.37
CA TYR A 87 -1.54 0.00 -10.90
C TYR A 87 -1.73 -1.51 -10.77
N PHE A 88 -0.83 -2.27 -11.38
CA PHE A 88 -0.81 -3.71 -11.27
C PHE A 88 0.07 -4.10 -10.08
N ASP A 89 1.37 -3.86 -10.20
CA ASP A 89 2.35 -4.01 -9.15
C ASP A 89 2.66 -2.66 -8.48
N VAL A 90 2.81 -2.69 -7.15
CA VAL A 90 3.00 -1.49 -6.33
C VAL A 90 4.21 -1.69 -5.43
N CYS A 91 5.14 -0.75 -5.48
CA CYS A 91 6.17 -0.56 -4.48
C CYS A 91 5.75 0.57 -3.54
N THR A 92 5.49 0.25 -2.27
CA THR A 92 5.27 1.23 -1.22
C THR A 92 6.58 1.49 -0.49
N VAL A 93 7.15 2.68 -0.69
CA VAL A 93 8.38 3.10 -0.02
C VAL A 93 8.04 3.59 1.39
N VAL A 94 8.43 2.82 2.40
CA VAL A 94 8.13 3.08 3.81
C VAL A 94 9.22 3.91 4.47
N ASN A 95 8.83 4.99 5.14
CA ASN A 95 9.76 5.80 5.91
C ASN A 95 10.19 5.09 7.21
N LYS A 96 11.30 5.52 7.80
CA LYS A 96 11.82 4.99 9.08
C LYS A 96 10.74 4.73 10.14
N THR A 97 9.89 5.72 10.45
CA THR A 97 8.84 5.56 11.47
C THR A 97 7.84 4.46 11.12
N THR A 98 7.41 4.40 9.86
CA THR A 98 6.48 3.35 9.39
C THR A 98 7.13 1.98 9.43
N MET A 99 8.42 1.91 9.09
CA MET A 99 9.20 0.67 9.14
C MET A 99 9.33 0.14 10.58
N GLU A 100 9.65 1.00 11.54
CA GLU A 100 9.70 0.63 12.96
C GLU A 100 8.36 0.10 13.49
N HIS A 101 7.23 0.66 13.01
CA HIS A 101 5.90 0.17 13.37
C HIS A 101 5.56 -1.14 12.66
N LEU A 102 6.01 -1.32 11.42
CA LEU A 102 5.84 -2.57 10.65
C LEU A 102 6.55 -3.73 11.34
N GLU A 103 7.84 -3.58 11.68
CA GLU A 103 8.63 -4.60 12.40
C GLU A 103 8.02 -5.00 13.74
N LYS A 104 7.43 -4.04 14.45
CA LYS A 104 6.81 -4.27 15.76
C LYS A 104 5.36 -4.75 15.67
N ASN A 105 4.81 -4.95 14.47
CA ASN A 105 3.39 -5.25 14.24
C ASN A 105 2.44 -4.23 14.91
N LYS A 106 2.79 -2.94 14.82
CA LYS A 106 2.10 -1.80 15.45
C LYS A 106 1.67 -0.73 14.45
N LEU A 107 1.46 -1.08 13.18
CA LEU A 107 1.04 -0.12 12.14
C LEU A 107 -0.28 0.59 12.47
N ASP A 108 -1.13 0.01 13.30
CA ASP A 108 -2.37 0.59 13.80
C ASP A 108 -2.16 1.80 14.72
N GLN A 109 -0.98 1.89 15.36
CA GLN A 109 -0.56 2.97 16.26
C GLN A 109 0.03 4.18 15.52
N LEU A 110 0.19 4.09 14.19
CA LEU A 110 0.59 5.25 13.39
C LEU A 110 -0.41 6.39 13.55
N ALA A 111 0.11 7.63 13.51
CA ALA A 111 -0.72 8.83 13.50
C ALA A 111 -1.85 8.71 12.44
N PRO A 112 -3.09 9.12 12.74
CA PRO A 112 -4.25 8.86 11.87
C PRO A 112 -4.04 9.29 10.41
N THR A 113 -3.37 10.42 10.18
CA THR A 113 -3.06 10.94 8.85
C THR A 113 -2.10 10.03 8.09
N THR A 114 -1.04 9.55 8.74
CA THR A 114 -0.07 8.60 8.16
C THR A 114 -0.72 7.25 7.91
N LYS A 115 -1.50 6.75 8.87
CA LYS A 115 -2.25 5.49 8.75
C LYS A 115 -3.19 5.50 7.54
N ASN A 116 -3.95 6.58 7.37
CA ASN A 116 -4.87 6.73 6.24
C ASN A 116 -4.15 6.81 4.90
N LYS A 117 -3.01 7.53 4.83
CA LYS A 117 -2.19 7.57 3.62
C LYS A 117 -1.62 6.19 3.27
N LEU A 118 -1.08 5.48 4.26
CA LEU A 118 -0.57 4.13 4.06
C LEU A 118 -1.67 3.18 3.57
N TYR A 119 -2.85 3.22 4.18
CA TYR A 119 -4.02 2.48 3.69
C TYR A 119 -4.31 2.76 2.21
N VAL A 120 -4.29 4.04 1.78
CA VAL A 120 -4.51 4.41 0.38
C VAL A 120 -3.47 3.72 -0.50
N ALA A 121 -2.17 3.83 -0.17
CA ALA A 121 -1.08 3.23 -0.93
C ALA A 121 -1.21 1.70 -1.05
N LEU A 122 -1.41 1.00 0.06
CA LEU A 122 -1.55 -0.47 0.08
C LEU A 122 -2.75 -0.93 -0.74
N SER A 123 -3.88 -0.21 -0.64
CA SER A 123 -5.10 -0.56 -1.37
C SER A 123 -5.03 -0.32 -2.88
N ARG A 124 -3.92 0.21 -3.40
CA ARG A 124 -3.69 0.38 -4.85
C ARG A 124 -3.16 -0.90 -5.51
N THR A 125 -2.69 -1.87 -4.73
CA THR A 125 -2.11 -3.09 -5.28
C THR A 125 -3.16 -4.04 -5.84
N ARG A 126 -2.98 -4.45 -7.09
CA ARG A 126 -3.78 -5.51 -7.71
C ARG A 126 -3.05 -6.86 -7.77
N ASN A 127 -1.76 -6.84 -8.10
CA ASN A 127 -0.94 -8.04 -8.27
C ASN A 127 0.08 -8.19 -7.14
N ASN A 128 1.28 -7.62 -7.23
CA ASN A 128 2.30 -7.75 -6.17
C ASN A 128 2.47 -6.45 -5.37
N LEU A 129 2.61 -6.58 -4.05
CA LEU A 129 2.94 -5.49 -3.14
C LEU A 129 4.36 -5.66 -2.62
N TYR A 130 5.21 -4.68 -2.89
CA TYR A 130 6.56 -4.57 -2.34
C TYR A 130 6.60 -3.47 -1.29
N LEU A 131 7.16 -3.76 -0.11
CA LEU A 131 7.44 -2.79 0.94
C LEU A 131 8.96 -2.59 0.97
N ILE A 132 9.42 -1.39 0.62
CA ILE A 132 10.86 -1.05 0.58
C ILE A 132 11.13 0.07 1.60
N PRO A 133 12.04 -0.12 2.57
CA PRO A 133 12.52 0.97 3.41
C PRO A 133 13.16 2.09 2.59
N ASP A 134 12.86 3.34 2.90
CA ASP A 134 13.44 4.51 2.22
C ASP A 134 14.98 4.57 2.34
N THR A 135 15.55 3.88 3.34
CA THR A 135 16.99 3.75 3.55
C THR A 135 17.70 2.91 2.49
N LEU A 136 16.99 2.02 1.78
CA LEU A 136 17.58 1.20 0.71
C LEU A 136 17.63 1.92 -0.65
N LEU A 137 17.03 3.11 -0.74
CA LEU A 137 16.92 3.91 -1.96
C LEU A 137 17.71 5.24 -1.88
N LYS A 138 18.60 5.36 -0.90
CA LYS A 138 19.45 6.53 -0.65
C LYS A 138 20.87 6.32 -1.13
#